data_AF-A0A8H6ID65-F1
#
_entry.id   AF-A0A8H6ID65-F1
#
_cell.length_a   1.000
_cell.length_b   1.000
_cell.length_c   1.000
_cell.angle_alpha   90.00
_cell.angle_beta   90.00
_cell.angle_gamma   90.00
#
_symmetry.space_group_name_H-M   'P 1'
#
loop_
_entity.id
_entity.type
_entity.pdbx_description
1 polymer ?
#
loop_
_entity_poly.entity_id
_entity_poly.type
_entity_poly.pdbx_seq_one_letter_code
_entity_poly.pdbx_strand_id
1 'polypeptide(L)'
;MDSPWDEEISNDAYNGESHWQKIASDFTNAGYREGITAGKEGALQEGFDSGFALTGAPLGRDIGRIRGISSALLALINKATLSFPPGALDELRNIAAQLADIRFSDIVPPDLEAEEHAREHMRTEGEALEMDSEELKDKKDVEGLEDLLAGMSASGNGKERKPQRPTMQDFEVVKKRLEALVGTLGLQIQLS
;
A
#
# COMPACT_ATOMS: atom_id res chain seq x y z
N MET A 1 77.95 -19.13 -7.54
CA MET A 1 76.67 -19.81 -7.78
C MET A 1 75.64 -18.99 -7.05
N ASP A 2 74.94 -18.11 -7.75
CA ASP A 2 73.73 -17.46 -7.23
C ASP A 2 72.56 -18.40 -7.52
N SER A 3 71.80 -18.74 -6.49
CA SER A 3 70.60 -19.56 -6.64
C SER A 3 69.52 -18.68 -7.29
N PRO A 4 68.96 -19.05 -8.46
CA PRO A 4 67.92 -18.28 -9.13
C PRO A 4 66.56 -18.31 -8.40
N TRP A 5 66.53 -18.83 -7.18
CA TRP A 5 65.34 -19.03 -6.35
C TRP A 5 65.29 -18.10 -5.12
N ASP A 6 66.30 -17.24 -4.92
CA ASP A 6 66.34 -16.32 -3.76
C ASP A 6 65.58 -14.99 -4.00
N GLU A 7 65.11 -14.71 -5.23
CA GLU A 7 64.37 -13.47 -5.56
C GLU A 7 62.83 -13.59 -5.48
N GLU A 8 62.26 -14.80 -5.38
CA GLU A 8 60.79 -15.01 -5.40
C GLU A 8 60.12 -14.92 -4.02
N ILE A 9 60.85 -15.15 -2.93
CA ILE A 9 60.25 -15.23 -1.56
C ILE A 9 59.79 -13.85 -1.06
N SER A 10 60.37 -12.75 -1.56
CA SER A 10 59.98 -11.41 -1.12
C SER A 10 58.61 -10.99 -1.68
N ASN A 11 58.30 -11.36 -2.92
CA ASN A 11 57.14 -10.83 -3.64
C ASN A 11 55.81 -11.41 -3.13
N ASP A 12 55.80 -12.67 -2.70
CA ASP A 12 54.60 -13.34 -2.15
C ASP A 12 54.19 -12.80 -0.77
N ALA A 13 55.15 -12.38 0.07
CA ALA A 13 54.85 -11.79 1.37
C ALA A 13 54.25 -10.37 1.23
N TYR A 14 54.78 -9.55 0.30
CA TYR A 14 54.21 -8.22 -0.01
C TYR A 14 52.86 -8.31 -0.72
N ASN A 15 52.68 -9.30 -1.60
CA ASN A 15 51.37 -9.57 -2.21
C ASN A 15 50.36 -10.03 -1.16
N GLY A 16 50.75 -10.93 -0.25
CA GLY A 16 49.90 -11.40 0.84
C GLY A 16 49.40 -10.27 1.73
N GLU A 17 50.28 -9.39 2.20
CA GLU A 17 49.91 -8.22 3.01
C GLU A 17 48.97 -7.26 2.27
N SER A 18 49.25 -6.97 0.99
CA SER A 18 48.37 -6.15 0.14
C SER A 18 47.00 -6.79 -0.08
N HIS A 19 46.93 -8.11 -0.25
CA HIS A 19 45.68 -8.86 -0.34
C HIS A 19 44.90 -8.82 0.98
N TRP A 20 45.57 -8.97 2.13
CA TRP A 20 44.95 -8.85 3.44
C TRP A 20 44.39 -7.45 3.70
N GLN A 21 45.12 -6.40 3.30
CA GLN A 21 44.65 -5.02 3.42
C GLN A 21 43.43 -4.74 2.54
N LYS A 22 43.41 -5.25 1.30
CA LYS A 22 42.24 -5.14 0.42
C LYS A 22 41.03 -5.86 1.00
N ILE A 23 41.22 -7.11 1.44
CA ILE A 23 40.15 -7.89 2.08
C ILE A 23 39.62 -7.17 3.32
N ALA A 24 40.50 -6.63 4.17
CA ALA A 24 40.09 -5.88 5.35
C ALA A 24 39.33 -4.60 5.00
N SER A 25 39.74 -3.86 3.96
CA SER A 25 39.02 -2.68 3.49
C SER A 25 37.65 -3.04 2.91
N ASP A 26 37.56 -4.15 2.18
CA ASP A 26 36.31 -4.62 1.58
C ASP A 26 35.32 -5.06 2.66
N PHE A 27 35.77 -5.80 3.68
CA PHE A 27 34.94 -6.16 4.84
C PHE A 27 34.50 -4.94 5.65
N THR A 28 35.37 -3.95 5.82
CA THR A 28 35.04 -2.71 6.54
C THR A 28 34.00 -1.90 5.77
N ASN A 29 34.19 -1.74 4.46
CA ASN A 29 33.25 -1.02 3.59
C ASN A 29 31.92 -1.76 3.45
N ALA A 30 31.95 -3.09 3.33
CA ALA A 30 30.75 -3.92 3.30
C ALA A 30 29.99 -3.83 4.63
N GLY A 31 30.67 -3.98 5.76
CA GLY A 31 30.04 -3.88 7.08
C GLY A 31 29.50 -2.49 7.40
N TYR A 32 30.17 -1.42 6.92
CA TYR A 32 29.66 -0.06 7.05
C TYR A 32 28.40 0.17 6.20
N ARG A 33 28.39 -0.31 4.95
CA ARG A 33 27.21 -0.26 4.08
C ARG A 33 26.06 -1.06 4.66
N GLU A 34 26.32 -2.29 5.10
CA GLU A 34 25.35 -3.17 5.72
C GLU A 34 24.78 -2.56 7.01
N GLY A 35 25.63 -1.94 7.84
CA GLY A 35 25.20 -1.25 9.05
C GLY A 35 24.30 -0.04 8.77
N ILE A 36 24.60 0.76 7.73
CA ILE A 36 23.73 1.86 7.30
C ILE A 36 22.41 1.33 6.76
N THR A 37 22.44 0.30 5.90
CA THR A 37 21.24 -0.30 5.32
C THR A 37 20.36 -0.89 6.43
N ALA A 38 20.94 -1.66 7.36
CA ALA A 38 20.22 -2.26 8.47
C ALA A 38 19.63 -1.21 9.43
N GLY A 39 20.35 -0.11 9.67
CA GLY A 39 19.83 1.01 10.48
C GLY A 39 18.67 1.74 9.83
N LYS A 40 18.75 1.97 8.50
CA LYS A 40 17.67 2.59 7.71
C LYS A 40 16.45 1.68 7.62
N GLU A 41 16.67 0.39 7.35
CA GLU A 41 15.61 -0.61 7.25
C GLU A 41 14.90 -0.79 8.60
N GLY A 42 15.64 -0.84 9.71
CA GLY A 42 15.05 -0.95 11.05
C GLY A 42 14.15 0.23 11.43
N ALA A 43 14.58 1.47 11.15
CA ALA A 43 13.77 2.65 11.42
C ALA A 43 12.53 2.74 10.50
N LEU A 44 12.65 2.33 9.23
CA LEU A 44 11.55 2.33 8.27
C LEU A 44 10.51 1.24 8.58
N GLN A 45 10.96 0.06 9.02
CA GLN A 45 10.10 -1.09 9.28
C GLN A 45 9.19 -0.88 10.50
N GLU A 46 9.67 -0.22 11.57
CA GLU A 46 8.83 0.09 12.74
C GLU A 46 7.66 1.02 12.38
N GLY A 47 7.90 2.01 11.52
CA GLY A 47 6.87 2.89 10.97
C GLY A 47 5.84 2.11 10.13
N PHE A 48 6.31 1.21 9.27
CA PHE A 48 5.42 0.34 8.49
C PHE A 48 4.59 -0.60 9.38
N ASP A 49 5.21 -1.27 10.34
CA ASP A 49 4.56 -2.25 11.21
C ASP A 49 3.46 -1.59 12.05
N SER A 50 3.71 -0.38 12.56
CA SER A 50 2.73 0.41 13.29
C SER A 50 1.57 0.85 12.39
N GLY A 51 1.84 1.41 11.20
CA GLY A 51 0.82 1.80 10.24
C GLY A 51 -0.03 0.63 9.75
N PHE A 52 0.61 -0.52 9.49
CA PHE A 52 -0.07 -1.76 9.12
C PHE A 52 -0.95 -2.29 10.26
N ALA A 53 -0.45 -2.33 11.49
CA ALA A 53 -1.21 -2.86 12.62
C ALA A 53 -2.37 -1.96 13.06
N LEU A 54 -2.17 -0.64 13.09
CA LEU A 54 -3.12 0.33 13.62
C LEU A 54 -4.19 0.74 12.60
N THR A 55 -3.81 0.87 11.33
CA THR A 55 -4.69 1.45 10.30
C THR A 55 -4.89 0.51 9.13
N GLY A 56 -3.79 -0.05 8.59
CA GLY A 56 -3.77 -0.95 7.43
C GLY A 56 -4.70 -2.15 7.56
N ALA A 57 -4.36 -3.05 8.47
CA ALA A 57 -5.02 -4.33 8.67
C ALA A 57 -6.47 -4.19 9.17
N PRO A 58 -6.81 -3.31 10.14
CA PRO A 58 -8.18 -3.14 10.59
C PRO A 58 -9.09 -2.60 9.48
N LEU A 59 -8.70 -1.51 8.81
CA LEU A 59 -9.52 -0.88 7.77
C LEU A 59 -9.63 -1.79 6.53
N GLY A 60 -8.54 -2.45 6.13
CA GLY A 60 -8.55 -3.38 5.00
C GLY A 60 -9.46 -4.59 5.26
N ARG A 61 -9.44 -5.11 6.49
CA ARG A 61 -10.33 -6.20 6.92
C ARG A 61 -11.79 -5.77 6.88
N ASP A 62 -12.11 -4.58 7.35
CA ASP A 62 -13.48 -4.08 7.38
C ASP A 62 -14.04 -3.88 5.96
N ILE A 63 -13.29 -3.22 5.07
CA ILE A 63 -13.69 -3.05 3.66
C ILE A 63 -13.88 -4.42 2.99
N GLY A 64 -12.92 -5.33 3.15
CA GLY A 64 -12.99 -6.68 2.58
C GLY A 64 -14.19 -7.47 3.08
N ARG A 65 -14.50 -7.36 4.37
CA ARG A 65 -15.65 -8.02 4.99
C ARG A 65 -16.96 -7.50 4.41
N ILE A 66 -17.14 -6.19 4.30
CA ILE A 66 -18.36 -5.57 3.78
C ILE A 66 -18.58 -5.95 2.32
N ARG A 67 -17.53 -5.90 1.48
CA ARG A 67 -17.55 -6.38 0.09
C ARG A 67 -17.89 -7.86 -0.04
N GLY A 68 -17.37 -8.68 0.86
CA GLY A 68 -17.67 -10.10 0.92
C GLY A 68 -19.14 -10.36 1.25
N ILE A 69 -19.69 -9.66 2.25
CA ILE A 69 -21.10 -9.76 2.63
C ILE A 69 -22.01 -9.32 1.49
N SER A 70 -21.74 -8.17 0.86
CA SER A 70 -22.57 -7.70 -0.26
C SER A 70 -22.55 -8.68 -1.44
N SER A 71 -21.39 -9.25 -1.76
CA SER A 71 -21.25 -10.25 -2.82
C SER A 71 -21.97 -11.55 -2.50
N ALA A 72 -21.87 -12.03 -1.25
CA ALA A 72 -22.57 -13.23 -0.80
C ALA A 72 -24.09 -13.05 -0.84
N LEU A 73 -24.60 -11.90 -0.41
CA LEU A 73 -26.02 -11.56 -0.50
C LEU A 73 -26.49 -11.51 -1.95
N LEU A 74 -25.74 -10.89 -2.87
CA LEU A 74 -26.07 -10.88 -4.29
C LEU A 74 -26.16 -12.30 -4.87
N ALA A 75 -25.23 -13.17 -4.50
CA ALA A 75 -25.23 -14.57 -4.92
C ALA A 75 -26.44 -15.35 -4.38
N LEU A 76 -26.80 -15.13 -3.12
CA LEU A 76 -27.96 -15.77 -2.48
C LEU A 76 -29.29 -15.33 -3.12
N ILE A 77 -29.43 -14.04 -3.46
CA ILE A 77 -30.63 -13.55 -4.13
C ILE A 77 -30.71 -14.11 -5.55
N ASN A 78 -29.60 -14.10 -6.30
CA ASN A 78 -29.58 -14.65 -7.66
C ASN A 78 -29.91 -16.15 -7.70
N LYS A 79 -29.57 -16.90 -6.65
CA LYS A 79 -29.94 -18.31 -6.49
C LYS A 79 -31.38 -18.51 -5.97
N ALA A 80 -32.15 -17.44 -5.77
CA ALA A 80 -33.49 -17.43 -5.21
C ALA A 80 -33.62 -18.22 -3.88
N THR A 81 -32.51 -18.33 -3.13
CA THR A 81 -32.46 -19.14 -1.89
C THR A 81 -33.15 -18.44 -0.73
N LEU A 82 -33.31 -17.12 -0.84
CA LEU A 82 -33.96 -16.26 0.14
C LEU A 82 -35.00 -15.41 -0.59
N SER A 83 -36.11 -15.10 0.09
CA SER A 83 -37.17 -14.22 -0.42
C SER A 83 -36.85 -12.78 -0.03
N PHE A 84 -36.73 -11.89 -1.01
CA PHE A 84 -36.34 -10.49 -0.79
C PHE A 84 -37.46 -9.54 -1.22
N PRO A 85 -37.57 -8.35 -0.59
CA PRO A 85 -38.53 -7.35 -1.04
C PRO A 85 -38.20 -6.86 -2.46
N PRO A 86 -39.21 -6.54 -3.27
CA PRO A 86 -39.01 -5.99 -4.62
C PRO A 86 -38.26 -4.66 -4.51
N GLY A 87 -37.08 -4.56 -5.12
CA GLY A 87 -36.19 -3.38 -5.07
C GLY A 87 -34.90 -3.58 -4.25
N ALA A 88 -34.84 -4.58 -3.34
CA ALA A 88 -33.62 -4.85 -2.57
C ALA A 88 -32.45 -5.34 -3.44
N LEU A 89 -32.75 -5.97 -4.58
CA LEU A 89 -31.76 -6.37 -5.57
C LEU A 89 -31.02 -5.18 -6.18
N ASP A 90 -31.78 -4.18 -6.60
CA ASP A 90 -31.21 -2.99 -7.24
C ASP A 90 -30.44 -2.16 -6.22
N GLU A 91 -30.94 -2.05 -5.00
CA GLU A 91 -30.22 -1.39 -3.92
C GLU A 91 -28.93 -2.13 -3.55
N LEU A 92 -28.95 -3.46 -3.45
CA LEU A 92 -27.73 -4.23 -3.14
C LEU A 92 -26.70 -4.14 -4.27
N ARG A 93 -27.14 -4.12 -5.53
CA ARG A 93 -26.25 -3.88 -6.68
C ARG A 93 -25.63 -2.48 -6.62
N ASN A 94 -26.42 -1.48 -6.25
CA ASN A 94 -25.93 -0.12 -6.07
C ASN A 94 -24.90 -0.03 -4.95
N ILE A 95 -25.19 -0.63 -3.79
CA ILE A 95 -24.26 -0.72 -2.65
C ILE A 95 -22.97 -1.45 -3.06
N ALA A 96 -23.07 -2.59 -3.76
CA ALA A 96 -21.90 -3.33 -4.21
C ALA A 96 -21.04 -2.53 -5.21
N ALA A 97 -21.67 -1.77 -6.11
CA ALA A 97 -20.96 -0.89 -7.04
C ALA A 97 -20.23 0.24 -6.30
N GLN A 98 -20.88 0.87 -5.32
CA GLN A 98 -20.26 1.90 -4.48
C GLN A 98 -19.10 1.34 -3.65
N LEU A 99 -19.26 0.16 -3.07
CA LEU A 99 -18.19 -0.52 -2.34
C LEU A 99 -17.01 -0.92 -3.23
N ALA A 100 -17.24 -1.22 -4.51
CA ALA A 100 -16.18 -1.56 -5.46
C ALA A 100 -15.36 -0.32 -5.87
N ASP A 101 -16.00 0.84 -5.98
CA ASP A 101 -15.38 2.11 -6.37
C ASP A 101 -14.50 2.71 -5.25
N ILE A 102 -14.90 2.51 -3.99
CA ILE A 102 -14.18 2.96 -2.80
C ILE A 102 -12.76 2.34 -2.73
N ARG A 103 -11.69 3.12 -2.87
CA ARG A 103 -10.31 2.61 -2.73
C ARG A 103 -9.82 2.75 -1.30
N PHE A 104 -8.83 1.93 -0.95
CA PHE A 104 -8.18 2.01 0.36
C PHE A 104 -7.50 3.38 0.55
N SER A 105 -6.82 3.87 -0.49
CA SER A 105 -6.15 5.18 -0.53
C SER A 105 -7.08 6.38 -0.33
N ASP A 106 -8.38 6.23 -0.61
CA ASP A 106 -9.35 7.33 -0.47
C ASP A 106 -9.95 7.43 0.95
N ILE A 107 -9.90 6.34 1.72
CA ILE A 107 -10.51 6.27 3.06
C ILE A 107 -9.49 6.41 4.19
N VAL A 108 -8.24 6.00 3.94
CA VAL A 108 -7.18 6.04 4.94
C VAL A 108 -6.98 7.48 5.42
N PRO A 109 -6.97 7.71 6.74
CA PRO A 109 -6.59 9.02 7.28
C PRO A 109 -5.18 9.40 6.80
N PRO A 110 -4.97 10.65 6.34
CA PRO A 110 -3.63 11.10 5.96
C PRO A 110 -2.70 10.99 7.16
N ASP A 111 -1.56 10.31 6.96
CA ASP A 111 -0.53 10.14 7.98
C ASP A 111 0.32 11.41 8.04
N LEU A 112 -0.11 12.35 8.88
CA LEU A 112 0.55 13.65 9.05
C LEU A 112 1.99 13.51 9.55
N GLU A 113 2.29 12.47 10.32
CA GLU A 113 3.65 12.21 10.84
C GLU A 113 4.58 11.71 9.74
N ALA A 114 4.10 10.80 8.89
CA ALA A 114 4.85 10.37 7.70
C ALA A 114 5.03 11.50 6.66
N GLU A 115 4.02 12.35 6.46
CA GLU A 115 4.10 13.51 5.57
C GLU A 115 5.09 14.56 6.07
N GLU A 116 5.08 14.87 7.37
CA GLU A 116 6.01 15.82 7.98
C GLU A 116 7.45 15.28 7.95
N HIS A 117 7.65 14.00 8.26
CA HIS A 117 8.97 13.36 8.20
C HIS A 117 9.54 13.33 6.78
N ALA A 118 8.75 12.98 5.77
CA ALA A 118 9.16 13.03 4.37
C ALA A 118 9.54 14.47 3.94
N ARG A 119 8.77 15.45 4.40
CA ARG A 119 9.01 16.88 4.12
C ARG A 119 10.25 17.41 4.84
N GLU A 120 10.55 16.95 6.05
CA GLU A 120 11.76 17.32 6.78
C GLU A 120 13.03 16.68 6.20
N HIS A 121 12.97 15.44 5.72
CA HIS A 121 14.08 14.81 4.99
C HIS A 121 14.41 15.53 3.68
N MET A 122 13.40 15.90 2.88
CA MET A 122 13.58 16.72 1.67
C MET A 122 14.27 18.06 1.96
N ARG A 123 14.07 18.62 3.16
CA ARG A 123 14.64 19.90 3.59
C ARG A 123 16.06 19.77 4.13
N THR A 124 16.42 18.62 4.70
CA THR A 124 17.65 18.43 5.50
C THR A 124 18.75 17.72 4.73
N GLU A 125 18.43 16.69 3.93
CA GLU A 125 19.45 15.84 3.30
C GLU A 125 19.62 16.09 1.79
N GLY A 126 18.69 16.80 1.13
CA GLY A 126 18.76 17.09 -0.31
C GLY A 126 18.67 15.86 -1.23
N GLU A 127 18.86 14.67 -0.71
CA GLU A 127 18.53 13.39 -1.32
C GLU A 127 17.06 13.08 -1.02
N ALA A 128 16.24 13.06 -2.08
CA ALA A 128 14.99 12.32 -2.00
C ALA A 128 15.36 10.85 -1.73
N LEU A 129 14.61 10.17 -0.85
CA LEU A 129 14.55 8.71 -0.87
C LEU A 129 13.98 8.29 -2.24
N GLU A 130 14.84 8.24 -3.26
CA GLU A 130 14.49 7.98 -4.65
C GLU A 130 14.00 6.54 -4.85
N MET A 131 14.27 5.64 -3.88
CA MET A 131 13.98 4.21 -4.02
C MET A 131 12.49 3.84 -3.94
N ASP A 132 11.67 4.59 -3.19
CA ASP A 132 10.21 4.35 -3.11
C ASP A 132 9.38 5.39 -3.87
N SER A 133 9.99 6.52 -4.24
CA SER A 133 9.25 7.62 -4.82
C SER A 133 8.80 7.36 -6.26
N GLU A 134 9.54 6.59 -7.05
CA GLU A 134 9.23 6.39 -8.47
C GLU A 134 8.02 5.47 -8.65
N GLU A 135 7.96 4.32 -7.97
CA GLU A 135 6.79 3.43 -8.02
C GLU A 135 5.52 4.05 -7.42
N LEU A 136 5.62 4.82 -6.33
CA LEU A 136 4.47 5.52 -5.76
C LEU A 136 3.97 6.63 -6.67
N LYS A 137 4.88 7.35 -7.35
CA LYS A 137 4.52 8.36 -8.36
C LYS A 137 3.82 7.70 -9.53
N ASP A 138 4.36 6.60 -10.05
CA ASP A 138 3.76 5.84 -11.14
C ASP A 138 2.36 5.33 -10.79
N LYS A 139 2.18 4.77 -9.58
CA LYS A 139 0.84 4.37 -9.10
C LYS A 139 -0.12 5.56 -9.03
N LYS A 140 0.33 6.69 -8.52
CA LYS A 140 -0.50 7.90 -8.41
C LYS A 140 -0.87 8.49 -9.77
N ASP A 141 0.05 8.43 -10.73
CA ASP A 141 -0.19 8.87 -12.10
C ASP A 141 -1.17 7.94 -12.82
N VAL A 142 -1.05 6.63 -12.64
CA VAL A 142 -2.02 5.63 -13.14
C VAL A 142 -3.40 5.86 -12.51
N GLU A 143 -3.50 6.08 -11.20
CA GLU A 143 -4.77 6.41 -10.54
C GLU A 143 -5.39 7.70 -11.11
N GLY A 144 -4.58 8.71 -11.39
CA GLY A 144 -5.03 9.95 -12.02
C GLY A 144 -5.56 9.75 -13.45
N LEU A 145 -4.92 8.86 -14.22
CA LEU A 145 -5.39 8.48 -15.56
C LEU A 145 -6.71 7.72 -15.49
N GLU A 146 -6.90 6.83 -14.52
CA GLU A 146 -8.15 6.13 -14.28
C GLU A 146 -9.30 7.10 -13.93
N ASP A 147 -9.03 8.09 -13.08
CA ASP A 147 -10.01 9.12 -12.70
C ASP A 147 -10.43 9.97 -13.92
N LEU A 148 -9.48 10.31 -14.80
CA LEU A 148 -9.75 11.02 -16.05
C LEU A 148 -10.57 10.16 -17.02
N LEU A 149 -10.25 8.88 -17.16
CA LEU A 149 -10.96 7.95 -18.03
C LEU A 149 -12.39 7.70 -17.55
N ALA A 150 -12.58 7.54 -16.25
CA ALA A 150 -13.90 7.41 -15.63
C ALA A 150 -14.75 8.66 -15.90
N GLY A 151 -14.17 9.86 -15.75
CA GLY A 151 -14.81 11.13 -16.09
C GLY A 151 -15.21 11.25 -17.58
N MET A 152 -14.38 10.74 -18.49
CA MET A 152 -14.67 10.73 -19.92
C MET A 152 -15.78 9.73 -20.30
N SER A 153 -15.83 8.56 -19.66
CA SER A 153 -16.91 7.57 -19.89
C SER A 153 -18.29 8.04 -19.40
N ALA A 154 -18.32 8.92 -18.39
CA ALA A 154 -19.55 9.49 -17.83
C ALA A 154 -20.10 10.69 -18.64
N SER A 155 -19.33 11.21 -19.60
CA SER A 155 -19.66 12.39 -20.43
C SER A 155 -20.65 12.09 -21.56
N GLY A 156 -21.72 11.35 -21.26
CA GLY A 156 -22.88 11.14 -22.14
C GLY A 156 -24.12 11.96 -21.73
N ASN A 157 -24.13 12.61 -20.56
CA ASN A 157 -25.26 13.43 -20.13
C ASN A 157 -24.78 14.57 -19.22
N GLY A 158 -25.03 15.81 -19.62
CA GLY A 158 -24.46 17.00 -19.01
C GLY A 158 -24.76 17.17 -17.52
N LYS A 159 -23.70 17.20 -16.72
CA LYS A 159 -23.49 18.09 -15.55
C LYS A 159 -22.07 17.85 -15.03
N GLU A 160 -21.22 18.87 -15.13
CA GLU A 160 -19.89 18.89 -14.54
C GLU A 160 -19.97 18.71 -13.03
N ARG A 161 -19.69 17.51 -12.56
CA ARG A 161 -19.19 17.27 -11.21
C ARG A 161 -18.00 16.34 -11.41
N LYS A 162 -16.79 16.82 -11.10
CA LYS A 162 -15.63 15.93 -10.96
C LYS A 162 -16.06 14.77 -10.07
N PRO A 163 -15.74 13.49 -10.41
CA PRO A 163 -16.02 12.38 -9.52
C PRO A 163 -15.32 12.71 -8.19
N GLN A 164 -16.11 13.04 -7.17
CA GLN A 164 -15.58 13.39 -5.87
C GLN A 164 -15.13 12.08 -5.24
N ARG A 165 -13.84 11.99 -4.90
CA ARG A 165 -13.25 10.77 -4.34
C ARG A 165 -14.07 10.32 -3.14
N PRO A 166 -14.43 9.03 -3.05
CA PRO A 166 -15.23 8.51 -1.95
C PRO A 166 -14.54 8.79 -0.62
N THR A 167 -15.23 9.43 0.30
CA THR A 167 -14.67 9.75 1.62
C THR A 167 -15.01 8.67 2.64
N MET A 168 -14.33 8.68 3.79
CA MET A 168 -14.68 7.80 4.93
C MET A 168 -16.16 7.94 5.36
N GLN A 169 -16.75 9.13 5.18
CA GLN A 169 -18.17 9.35 5.47
C GLN A 169 -19.07 8.58 4.49
N ASP A 170 -18.69 8.51 3.22
CA ASP A 170 -19.43 7.75 2.20
C ASP A 170 -19.38 6.26 2.52
N PHE A 171 -18.21 5.75 2.94
CA PHE A 171 -18.07 4.36 3.39
C PHE A 171 -18.99 4.04 4.57
N GLU A 172 -19.03 4.91 5.59
CA GLU A 172 -19.93 4.75 6.75
C GLU A 172 -21.42 4.79 6.37
N VAL A 173 -21.80 5.66 5.42
CA VAL A 173 -23.16 5.72 4.90
C VAL A 173 -23.51 4.41 4.17
N VAL A 174 -22.62 3.90 3.34
CA VAL A 174 -22.83 2.64 2.59
C VAL A 174 -22.90 1.45 3.55
N LYS A 175 -22.05 1.42 4.59
CA LYS A 175 -22.10 0.42 5.67
C LYS A 175 -23.46 0.40 6.36
N LYS A 176 -23.95 1.56 6.81
CA LYS A 176 -25.28 1.68 7.46
C LYS A 176 -26.43 1.27 6.55
N ARG A 177 -26.35 1.59 5.25
CA ARG A 177 -27.35 1.16 4.26
C ARG A 177 -27.37 -0.35 4.10
N LEU A 178 -26.20 -1.00 4.05
CA LEU A 178 -26.09 -2.45 4.02
C LEU A 178 -26.66 -3.09 5.29
N GLU A 179 -26.34 -2.54 6.47
CA GLU A 179 -26.88 -3.00 7.75
C GLU A 179 -28.41 -2.91 7.80
N ALA A 180 -29.00 -1.80 7.33
CA ALA A 180 -30.44 -1.65 7.26
C ALA A 180 -31.08 -2.71 6.34
N LEU A 181 -30.49 -2.94 5.16
CA LEU A 181 -30.96 -3.94 4.21
C LEU A 181 -30.85 -5.35 4.79
N VAL A 182 -29.73 -5.69 5.43
CA VAL A 182 -29.53 -6.95 6.15
C VAL A 182 -30.54 -7.13 7.28
N GLY A 183 -30.82 -6.07 8.03
CA GLY A 183 -31.83 -6.05 9.08
C GLY A 183 -33.24 -6.35 8.56
N THR A 184 -33.62 -5.81 7.40
CA THR A 184 -34.91 -6.13 6.76
C THR A 184 -35.05 -7.59 6.33
N LEU A 185 -33.92 -8.29 6.19
CA LEU A 185 -33.87 -9.70 5.80
C LEU A 185 -33.89 -10.66 7.00
N GLY A 186 -33.89 -10.12 8.23
CA GLY A 186 -33.83 -10.92 9.45
C GLY A 186 -32.49 -11.64 9.64
N LEU A 187 -31.46 -11.25 8.88
CA LEU A 187 -30.11 -11.79 9.02
C LEU A 187 -29.37 -10.97 10.08
N GLN A 188 -28.91 -11.62 11.15
CA GLN A 188 -28.06 -10.98 12.15
C GLN A 188 -26.60 -11.04 11.70
N ILE A 189 -26.21 -10.15 10.78
CA ILE A 189 -24.80 -9.99 10.41
C ILE A 189 -24.22 -8.88 11.29
N GLN A 190 -23.32 -9.23 12.19
CA GLN A 190 -22.59 -8.23 12.98
C GLN A 190 -21.57 -7.51 12.11
N LEU A 191 -21.93 -6.41 11.47
CA LEU A 191 -20.95 -5.46 10.95
C LEU A 191 -20.42 -4.68 12.16
N SER A 192 -19.23 -5.04 12.66
CA SER A 192 -18.58 -4.32 13.77
C SER A 192 -18.14 -2.94 13.32
#